data_AF-I7ADJ9-F1
#
_entry.id   AF-I7ADJ9-F1
#
_cell.length_a   1.000
_cell.length_b   1.000
_cell.length_c   1.000
_cell.angle_alpha   90.00
_cell.angle_beta   90.00
_cell.angle_gamma   90.00
#
_symmetry.space_group_name_H-M   'P 1'
#
loop_
_entity.id
_entity.type
_entity.pdbx_description
1 polymer ?
#
loop_
_entity_poly.entity_id
_entity_poly.type
_entity_poly.pdbx_seq_one_letter_code
_entity_poly.pdbx_strand_id
1 'polypeptide(L)'
;MGVKEIEEGRYGRVDIVSPDPLKITCKRGTKKHRKEGVGDKDKPRKLYKNKSKVKLVKCVSMWKNPTSQIIPLEMRVAHDRFRSIQPEINLGRFGELKSSLDSAEGLYSQETKKKAIKKERIEETKRTDKSQLQE
;
A
#
# COMPACT_ATOMS: atom_id res chain seq x y z
N MET A 1 -26.57 26.38 -51.40
CA MET A 1 -26.57 27.71 -50.75
C MET A 1 -27.97 27.98 -50.23
N GLY A 2 -28.21 27.89 -48.93
CA GLY A 2 -29.53 28.10 -48.34
C GLY A 2 -29.54 29.40 -47.53
N VAL A 3 -30.59 30.20 -47.70
CA VAL A 3 -30.86 31.36 -46.83
C VAL A 3 -31.68 30.84 -45.65
N LYS A 4 -31.20 31.02 -44.42
CA LYS A 4 -31.95 30.68 -43.20
C LYS A 4 -32.01 31.90 -42.29
N GLU A 5 -33.11 32.03 -41.57
CA GLU A 5 -33.32 33.08 -40.57
C GLU A 5 -32.46 32.78 -39.34
N ILE A 6 -31.67 33.76 -38.90
CA ILE A 6 -30.66 33.56 -37.85
C ILE A 6 -31.20 34.06 -36.50
N GLU A 7 -31.83 35.24 -36.45
CA GLU A 7 -32.70 35.75 -35.36
C GLU A 7 -33.20 37.17 -35.73
N GLU A 8 -34.36 37.59 -35.20
CA GLU A 8 -34.99 38.91 -35.36
C GLU A 8 -35.10 39.42 -36.82
N GLY A 9 -35.64 38.60 -37.73
CA GLY A 9 -36.02 39.03 -39.08
C GLY A 9 -34.86 39.34 -40.04
N ARG A 10 -33.61 39.02 -39.67
CA ARG A 10 -32.44 39.15 -40.58
C ARG A 10 -32.10 37.80 -41.22
N TYR A 11 -32.12 37.79 -42.55
CA TYR A 11 -31.77 36.65 -43.38
C TYR A 11 -30.32 36.75 -43.86
N GLY A 12 -29.53 35.71 -43.62
CA GLY A 12 -28.12 35.62 -44.03
C GLY A 12 -27.84 34.38 -44.87
N ARG A 13 -26.82 34.45 -45.75
CA ARG A 13 -26.32 33.26 -46.46
C ARG A 13 -25.55 32.39 -45.49
N VAL A 14 -25.94 31.12 -45.40
CA VAL A 14 -25.22 30.13 -44.60
C VAL A 14 -24.46 29.21 -45.56
N ASP A 15 -23.14 29.31 -45.53
CA ASP A 15 -22.27 28.37 -46.24
C ASP A 15 -22.30 27.03 -45.51
N ILE A 16 -22.71 25.98 -46.20
CA ILE A 16 -22.65 24.61 -45.69
C ILE A 16 -21.19 24.18 -45.80
N VAL A 17 -20.40 24.46 -44.76
CA VAL A 17 -19.03 23.96 -44.67
C VAL A 17 -19.11 22.48 -44.28
N SER A 18 -18.73 21.60 -45.21
CA SER A 18 -18.56 20.17 -44.93
C SER A 18 -17.52 20.00 -43.81
N PRO A 19 -17.87 19.44 -42.64
CA PRO A 19 -16.92 19.33 -41.54
C PRO A 19 -15.84 18.30 -41.87
N ASP A 20 -14.58 18.67 -41.64
CA ASP A 20 -13.42 17.78 -41.75
C ASP A 20 -13.59 16.58 -40.80
N PRO A 21 -13.56 15.33 -41.31
CA PRO A 21 -13.81 14.13 -40.52
C PRO A 21 -12.78 13.88 -39.41
N LEU A 22 -11.62 14.54 -39.44
CA LEU A 22 -10.58 14.41 -38.41
C LEU A 22 -10.69 15.46 -37.29
N LYS A 23 -11.61 16.42 -37.42
CA LYS A 23 -11.75 17.53 -36.46
C LYS A 23 -12.73 17.16 -35.35
N ILE A 24 -12.22 16.75 -34.19
CA ILE A 24 -13.05 16.46 -33.02
C ILE A 24 -13.57 17.79 -32.42
N THR A 25 -14.77 18.20 -32.82
CA THR A 25 -15.49 19.29 -32.15
C THR A 25 -16.41 18.71 -31.08
N CYS A 26 -16.08 18.91 -29.80
CA CYS A 26 -17.02 18.58 -28.73
C CYS A 26 -18.25 19.50 -28.83
N LYS A 27 -19.41 18.95 -29.16
CA LYS A 27 -20.68 19.69 -29.08
C LYS A 27 -20.98 19.99 -27.62
N ARG A 28 -20.65 21.19 -27.13
CA ARG A 28 -21.18 21.71 -25.87
C ARG A 28 -22.67 21.97 -26.07
N GLY A 29 -23.52 21.07 -25.61
CA GLY A 29 -24.94 21.34 -25.47
C GLY A 29 -25.12 22.52 -24.53
N THR A 30 -25.60 23.66 -25.05
CA THR A 30 -26.07 24.77 -24.22
C THR A 30 -27.31 24.29 -23.46
N LYS A 31 -27.12 23.92 -22.18
CA LYS A 31 -28.20 23.58 -21.27
C LYS A 31 -29.06 24.84 -21.06
N LYS A 32 -30.21 24.92 -21.74
CA LYS A 32 -31.21 25.97 -21.52
C LYS A 32 -31.73 25.84 -20.08
N HIS A 33 -31.53 26.88 -19.27
CA HIS A 33 -32.20 27.01 -17.97
C HIS A 33 -33.68 27.31 -18.20
N ARG A 34 -34.56 26.36 -17.88
CA ARG A 34 -36.00 26.60 -17.77
C ARG A 34 -36.35 26.79 -16.30
N LYS A 35 -36.88 27.96 -15.94
CA LYS A 35 -37.39 28.32 -14.60
C LYS A 35 -38.92 28.28 -14.63
N GLU A 36 -39.52 27.24 -14.08
CA GLU A 36 -40.92 27.15 -13.60
C GLU A 36 -40.89 25.99 -12.58
N GLY A 37 -41.37 26.02 -11.33
CA GLY A 37 -41.99 27.00 -10.45
C GLY A 37 -42.30 26.32 -9.10
N VAL A 38 -42.54 27.12 -8.05
CA VAL A 38 -43.30 26.82 -6.81
C VAL A 38 -42.66 25.90 -5.75
N GLY A 39 -42.25 26.54 -4.65
CA GLY A 39 -42.67 26.14 -3.30
C GLY A 39 -41.96 24.96 -2.64
N ASP A 40 -40.74 25.18 -2.16
CA ASP A 40 -40.47 24.87 -0.76
C ASP A 40 -39.51 25.91 -0.18
N LYS A 41 -39.76 26.35 1.05
CA LYS A 41 -38.91 27.30 1.76
C LYS A 41 -37.65 26.58 2.25
N ASP A 42 -36.86 26.06 1.31
CA ASP A 42 -35.50 25.66 1.61
C ASP A 42 -34.65 26.91 1.70
N LYS A 43 -34.55 27.39 2.95
CA LYS A 43 -33.52 28.30 3.44
C LYS A 43 -32.24 28.10 2.62
N PRO A 44 -31.53 29.17 2.18
CA PRO A 44 -30.26 28.99 1.51
C PRO A 44 -29.43 28.07 2.38
N ARG A 45 -29.15 26.86 1.89
CA ARG A 45 -28.34 25.86 2.60
C ARG A 45 -27.07 26.61 2.90
N LYS A 46 -26.91 27.06 4.15
CA LYS A 46 -25.78 27.89 4.56
C LYS A 46 -24.57 27.09 4.08
N LEU A 47 -23.88 27.61 3.06
CA LEU A 47 -22.58 27.08 2.65
C LEU A 47 -21.74 27.28 3.89
N TYR A 48 -21.72 26.28 4.76
CA TYR A 48 -20.99 26.31 6.00
C TYR A 48 -19.59 26.74 5.61
N LYS A 49 -19.13 27.86 6.18
CA LYS A 49 -17.87 28.55 5.88
C LYS A 49 -16.62 27.71 6.24
N ASN A 50 -16.75 26.38 6.28
CA ASN A 50 -15.71 25.42 6.59
C ASN A 50 -15.20 24.72 5.32
N LYS A 51 -14.97 25.47 4.22
CA LYS A 51 -14.23 24.96 3.05
C LYS A 51 -12.76 24.62 3.37
N SER A 52 -12.30 24.91 4.59
CA SER A 52 -10.91 24.78 5.04
C SER A 52 -10.57 23.45 5.70
N LYS A 53 -11.54 22.59 6.05
CA LYS A 53 -11.28 21.42 6.90
C LYS A 53 -10.81 20.16 6.15
N VAL A 54 -11.02 20.07 4.84
CA VAL A 54 -10.61 18.90 4.05
C VAL A 54 -9.72 19.36 2.90
N LYS A 55 -8.41 19.43 3.16
CA LYS A 55 -7.40 19.61 2.11
C LYS A 55 -6.95 18.22 1.65
N LEU A 56 -7.26 17.88 0.41
CA LEU A 56 -6.70 16.68 -0.23
C LEU A 56 -5.24 16.98 -0.61
N VAL A 57 -4.34 16.11 -0.16
CA VAL A 57 -2.92 16.20 -0.48
C VAL A 57 -2.70 15.65 -1.90
N LYS A 58 -1.73 16.23 -2.63
CA LYS A 58 -1.31 15.72 -3.95
C LYS A 58 -0.94 14.24 -3.82
N CYS A 59 -1.50 13.39 -4.68
CA CYS A 59 -1.12 11.97 -4.73
C CYS A 59 0.17 11.80 -5.53
N VAL A 60 1.23 11.35 -4.88
CA VAL A 60 2.47 10.91 -5.53
C VAL A 60 2.50 9.39 -5.49
N SER A 61 2.36 8.76 -6.66
CA SER A 61 2.44 7.31 -6.77
C SER A 61 3.89 6.83 -6.82
N MET A 62 4.17 5.71 -6.15
CA MET A 62 5.46 5.02 -6.24
C MET A 62 5.62 4.27 -7.58
N TRP A 63 4.53 3.99 -8.29
CA TRP A 63 4.53 3.16 -9.49
C TRP A 63 4.39 3.93 -10.79
N LYS A 64 3.60 5.01 -10.79
CA LYS A 64 3.24 5.75 -12.03
C LYS A 64 3.58 7.23 -11.92
N ASN A 65 4.17 7.75 -13.00
CA ASN A 65 4.48 9.16 -13.17
C ASN A 65 4.12 9.57 -14.60
N PRO A 66 2.83 9.80 -14.90
CA PRO A 66 2.37 10.04 -16.28
C PRO A 66 2.92 11.35 -16.87
N THR A 67 3.28 12.31 -16.02
CA THR A 67 3.81 13.61 -16.44
C THR A 67 5.34 13.66 -16.41
N SER A 68 6.01 12.54 -16.11
CA SER A 68 7.47 12.42 -15.99
C SER A 68 8.13 13.52 -15.13
N GLN A 69 7.39 14.06 -14.16
CA GLN A 69 7.91 15.12 -13.28
C GLN A 69 9.05 14.57 -12.41
N ILE A 70 10.10 15.37 -12.25
CA ILE A 70 11.14 15.10 -11.25
C ILE A 70 10.53 15.44 -9.89
N ILE A 71 10.49 14.45 -8.99
CA ILE A 71 9.89 14.58 -7.66
C ILE A 71 10.97 14.22 -6.63
N PRO A 72 11.22 15.09 -5.63
CA PRO A 72 12.16 14.81 -4.54
C PRO A 72 11.84 13.49 -3.82
N LEU A 73 12.88 12.82 -3.31
CA LEU A 73 12.74 11.52 -2.66
C LEU A 73 11.91 11.62 -1.38
N GLU A 74 12.07 12.70 -0.62
CA GLU A 74 11.34 12.96 0.62
C GLU A 74 9.83 13.00 0.37
N MET A 75 9.43 13.64 -0.74
CA MET A 75 8.04 13.72 -1.15
C MET A 75 7.50 12.38 -1.66
N ARG A 76 8.32 11.56 -2.32
CA ARG A 76 7.91 10.20 -2.73
C ARG A 76 7.70 9.30 -1.52
N VAL A 77 8.65 9.29 -0.58
CA VAL A 77 8.62 8.45 0.62
C VAL A 77 7.55 8.93 1.62
N ALA A 78 7.14 10.19 1.59
CA ALA A 78 6.05 10.70 2.45
C ALA A 78 4.70 10.00 2.22
N HIS A 79 4.47 9.43 1.03
CA HIS A 79 3.27 8.65 0.72
C HIS A 79 3.43 7.15 0.99
N ASP A 80 4.61 6.75 1.45
CA ASP A 80 4.87 5.37 1.82
C ASP A 80 4.23 5.06 3.17
N ARG A 81 3.43 3.99 3.20
CA ARG A 81 2.75 3.52 4.41
C ARG A 81 3.74 2.92 5.41
N PHE A 82 4.92 2.50 4.96
CA PHE A 82 5.92 1.87 5.83
C PHE A 82 6.57 2.85 6.83
N ARG A 83 6.50 4.17 6.60
CA ARG A 83 7.05 5.17 7.53
C ARG A 83 6.33 5.19 8.89
N SER A 84 5.04 4.87 8.91
CA SER A 84 4.23 4.85 10.14
C SER A 84 4.15 3.48 10.81
N ILE A 85 4.66 2.43 10.15
CA ILE A 85 4.63 1.08 10.71
C ILE A 85 5.84 0.97 11.62
N GLN A 86 5.60 1.04 12.93
CA GLN A 86 6.58 0.63 13.93
C GLN A 86 6.27 -0.82 14.30
N PRO A 87 7.00 -1.80 13.73
CA PRO A 87 6.76 -3.20 14.07
C PRO A 87 7.12 -3.42 15.54
N GLU A 88 6.14 -3.83 16.34
CA GLU A 88 6.37 -4.24 17.72
C GLU A 88 6.90 -5.67 17.76
N ILE A 89 8.16 -5.82 18.17
CA ILE A 89 8.78 -7.13 18.36
C ILE A 89 8.59 -7.54 19.81
N ASN A 90 8.02 -8.74 20.04
CA ASN A 90 7.88 -9.29 21.38
C ASN A 90 9.22 -9.88 21.87
N LEU A 91 10.10 -8.99 22.34
CA LEU A 91 11.43 -9.37 22.83
C LEU A 91 11.37 -10.37 24.00
N GLY A 92 10.32 -10.33 24.83
CA GLY A 92 10.13 -11.26 25.94
C GLY A 92 9.99 -12.70 25.45
N ARG A 93 9.04 -12.96 24.54
CA ARG A 93 8.82 -14.31 23.99
C ARG A 93 10.02 -14.85 23.21
N PHE A 94 10.71 -13.98 22.46
CA PHE A 94 11.93 -14.38 21.78
C PHE A 94 13.07 -14.70 22.76
N GLY A 95 13.18 -13.96 23.85
CA GLY A 95 14.15 -14.22 24.92
C GLY A 95 13.88 -15.54 25.66
N GLU A 96 12.62 -15.81 25.99
CA GLU A 96 12.19 -17.08 26.60
C GLU A 96 12.48 -18.27 25.68
N LEU A 97 12.13 -18.14 24.39
CA LEU A 97 12.41 -19.17 23.40
C LEU A 97 13.91 -19.46 23.28
N LYS A 98 14.73 -18.41 23.18
CA LYS A 98 16.19 -18.56 23.14
C LYS A 98 16.71 -19.30 24.36
N SER A 99 16.31 -18.87 25.55
CA SER A 99 16.76 -19.47 26.81
C SER A 99 16.35 -20.94 26.93
N SER A 100 15.16 -21.29 26.44
CA SER A 100 14.67 -22.66 26.39
C SER A 100 15.50 -23.53 25.45
N LEU A 101 15.82 -23.02 24.25
CA LEU A 101 16.67 -23.72 23.28
C LEU A 101 18.10 -23.91 23.80
N ASP A 102 18.70 -22.87 24.38
CA ASP A 102 20.04 -22.94 24.99
C ASP A 102 20.09 -23.99 26.12
N SER A 103 19.02 -24.07 26.92
CA SER A 103 18.90 -25.06 28.00
C SER A 103 18.76 -26.48 27.47
N ALA A 104 17.96 -26.68 26.42
CA ALA A 104 17.79 -28.00 25.79
C ALA A 104 19.09 -28.50 25.15
N GLU A 105 19.84 -27.61 24.48
CA GLU A 105 21.15 -27.91 23.91
C GLU A 105 22.17 -28.30 25.00
N GLY A 106 22.16 -27.57 26.12
CA GLY A 106 22.99 -27.87 27.29
C GLY A 106 22.73 -29.28 27.85
N LEU A 107 21.46 -29.66 28.02
CA LEU A 107 21.07 -30.98 28.53
C LEU A 107 21.49 -32.09 27.56
N TYR A 108 21.23 -31.91 26.26
CA TYR A 108 21.64 -32.87 25.23
C TYR A 108 23.17 -33.08 25.22
N SER A 109 23.93 -31.99 25.30
CA SER A 109 25.40 -32.02 25.34
C SER A 109 25.94 -32.70 26.60
N GLN A 110 25.26 -32.58 27.74
CA GLN A 110 25.64 -33.29 28.96
C GLN A 110 25.31 -34.78 28.89
N GLU A 111 24.16 -35.16 28.34
CA GLU A 111 23.78 -36.56 28.21
C GLU A 111 24.72 -37.33 27.27
N THR A 112 25.11 -36.72 26.17
CA THR A 112 26.08 -37.30 25.23
C THR A 112 27.44 -37.52 25.89
N LYS A 113 27.94 -36.53 26.65
CA LYS A 113 29.18 -36.66 27.45
C LYS A 113 29.07 -37.76 28.51
N LYS A 114 27.96 -37.83 29.27
CA LYS A 114 27.73 -38.88 30.27
C LYS A 114 27.69 -40.28 29.64
N LYS A 115 27.10 -40.42 28.46
CA LYS A 115 27.07 -41.70 27.70
C LYS A 115 28.48 -42.10 27.23
N ALA A 116 29.32 -41.17 26.80
CA ALA A 116 30.71 -41.45 26.42
C ALA A 116 31.53 -41.98 27.62
N ILE A 117 31.48 -41.29 28.76
CA ILE A 117 32.20 -41.69 29.99
C ILE A 117 31.75 -43.07 30.47
N LYS A 118 30.45 -43.37 30.42
CA LYS A 118 29.94 -44.70 30.79
C LYS A 118 30.46 -45.80 29.87
N LYS A 119 30.60 -45.54 28.57
CA LYS A 119 31.14 -46.52 27.62
C LYS A 119 32.62 -46.81 27.89
N GLU A 120 33.43 -45.78 28.15
CA GLU A 120 34.85 -45.95 28.50
C GLU A 120 35.02 -46.81 29.75
N ARG A 121 34.27 -46.54 30.82
CA ARG A 121 34.34 -47.34 32.06
C ARG A 121 33.96 -48.81 31.85
N ILE A 122 32.98 -49.08 30.98
CA ILE A 122 32.58 -50.47 30.64
C ILE A 122 33.66 -51.17 29.80
N GLU A 123 34.37 -50.44 28.95
CA GLU A 123 35.49 -51.00 28.20
C GLU A 123 36.71 -51.27 29.09
N GLU A 124 37.01 -50.39 30.05
CA GLU A 124 38.10 -50.57 31.02
C GLU A 124 37.87 -51.81 31.90
N THR A 125 36.68 -51.99 32.46
CA THR A 125 36.37 -53.18 33.27
C THR A 125 36.46 -54.48 32.47
N LYS A 126 36.00 -54.47 31.21
CA LYS A 126 36.17 -55.62 30.30
C LYS A 126 37.63 -55.93 29.97
N ARG A 127 38.53 -54.94 29.99
CA ARG A 127 39.97 -55.15 29.77
C ARG A 127 40.63 -55.74 31.01
N THR A 128 40.31 -55.24 32.20
CA THR A 128 40.87 -55.76 33.47
C THR A 128 40.42 -57.19 33.77
N ASP A 129 39.15 -57.52 33.51
CA ASP A 129 38.64 -58.88 33.72
C ASP A 129 39.29 -59.90 32.77
N LYS A 130 39.62 -59.50 31.54
CA LYS A 130 40.34 -60.35 30.58
C LYS A 130 41.80 -60.58 30.97
N SER A 131 42.47 -59.59 31.55
CA SER A 131 43.87 -59.75 32.00
C SER A 131 44.00 -60.66 33.22
N GLN A 132 42.99 -60.72 34.11
CA GLN A 132 43.02 -61.61 35.28
C GLN A 132 42.70 -63.08 34.97
N LEU A 133 42.20 -63.37 33.77
CA LEU A 133 41.90 -64.74 33.31
C LEU A 133 43.07 -65.41 32.58
N GLN A 134 44.21 -64.74 32.45
CA GLN A 134 45.42 -65.24 31.77
C GLN A 134 46.61 -65.53 32.70
N GLU A 135 46.46 -65.32 34.01
CA GLU A 135 47.38 -65.80 35.06
C GLU A 135 46.82 -67.04 35.75
#